data_AF-A0A2I1DVT9-F1
#
_entry.id   AF-A0A2I1DVT9-F1
#
_cell.length_a   1.000
_cell.length_b   1.000
_cell.length_c   1.000
_cell.angle_alpha   90.00
_cell.angle_beta   90.00
_cell.angle_gamma   90.00
#
_symmetry.space_group_name_H-M   'P 1'
#
loop_
_entity.id
_entity.type
_entity.pdbx_description
1 polymer ?
#
loop_
_entity_poly.entity_id
_entity_poly.type
_entity_poly.pdbx_seq_one_letter_code
_entity_poly.pdbx_strand_id
1 'polypeptide(L)'
;FLSYKFVVSNPERPNITSQEAWDKLLKAADENDTDDFKEALESYAKVTPEETFVTIEKKLRSANSKGRIISFERPEIPLTKVLVDLQGNTNKRYVATPTLVHPTRLPRTSGNRANGPEENLQWLADSGFMVDDRSPVCFNCKRKGHITKYLNVCPL
;
A
#
# COMPACT_ATOMS: atom_id res chain seq x y z
N PHE A 1 -20.22 -6.79 -0.03
CA PHE A 1 -18.78 -6.63 -0.28
C PHE A 1 -18.42 -5.18 0.01
N LEU A 2 -17.75 -4.92 1.14
CA LEU A 2 -17.24 -3.58 1.44
C LEU A 2 -16.23 -3.21 0.36
N SER A 3 -16.56 -2.18 -0.43
CA SER A 3 -15.67 -1.67 -1.46
C SER A 3 -14.48 -1.00 -0.76
N TYR A 4 -13.30 -1.60 -0.87
CA TYR A 4 -12.05 -1.01 -0.39
C TYR A 4 -11.56 0.16 -1.27
N LYS A 5 -12.36 0.60 -2.26
CA LYS A 5 -12.07 1.80 -3.03
C LYS A 5 -11.87 2.97 -2.07
N PHE A 6 -10.64 3.44 -2.00
CA PHE A 6 -10.17 4.59 -1.21
C PHE A 6 -10.13 4.41 0.32
N VAL A 7 -9.70 3.23 0.80
CA VAL A 7 -9.37 3.06 2.23
C VAL A 7 -7.92 3.48 2.49
N VAL A 8 -7.62 4.78 2.41
CA VAL A 8 -6.53 5.40 3.18
C VAL A 8 -6.79 6.91 3.41
N SER A 9 -6.52 7.35 4.65
CA SER A 9 -6.65 8.68 5.31
C SER A 9 -7.94 9.51 5.11
N ASN A 10 -8.55 9.54 3.92
CA ASN A 10 -9.77 10.28 3.60
C ASN A 10 -10.48 9.68 2.34
N PRO A 11 -11.76 9.26 2.39
CA PRO A 11 -12.44 8.69 1.22
C PRO A 11 -12.72 9.70 0.10
N GLU A 12 -12.64 11.01 0.37
CA GLU A 12 -12.94 12.04 -0.63
C GLU A 12 -11.82 12.19 -1.66
N ARG A 13 -12.21 12.34 -2.92
CA ARG A 13 -11.29 12.71 -4.00
C ARG A 13 -10.81 14.16 -3.75
N PRO A 14 -9.50 14.41 -3.69
CA PRO A 14 -8.98 15.76 -3.54
C PRO A 14 -9.47 16.67 -4.68
N ASN A 15 -9.83 17.91 -4.35
CA ASN A 15 -10.16 18.94 -5.34
C ASN A 15 -8.88 19.61 -5.88
N ILE A 16 -8.00 18.81 -6.47
CA ILE A 16 -6.76 19.24 -7.15
C ILE A 16 -6.57 18.42 -8.42
N THR A 17 -5.81 18.95 -9.36
CA THR A 17 -5.42 18.27 -10.59
C THR A 17 -4.40 17.16 -10.32
N SER A 18 -4.24 16.24 -11.28
CA SER A 18 -3.19 15.22 -11.23
C SER A 18 -1.78 15.82 -11.18
N GLN A 19 -1.56 16.94 -11.88
CA GLN A 19 -0.27 17.63 -11.86
C GLN A 19 -0.01 18.28 -10.49
N GLU A 20 -0.97 18.99 -9.90
CA GLU A 20 -0.79 19.57 -8.56
C GLU A 20 -0.55 18.50 -7.49
N ALA A 21 -1.24 17.36 -7.58
CA ALA A 21 -1.01 16.24 -6.67
C ALA A 21 0.40 15.63 -6.86
N TRP A 22 0.86 15.53 -8.11
CA TRP A 22 2.22 15.07 -8.42
C TRP A 22 3.29 16.03 -7.88
N ASP A 23 3.10 17.34 -8.07
CA ASP A 23 4.03 18.36 -7.59
C ASP A 23 4.12 18.35 -6.05
N LYS A 24 3.00 18.16 -5.36
CA LYS A 24 2.98 17.95 -3.90
C LYS A 24 3.76 16.70 -3.48
N LEU A 25 3.61 15.60 -4.21
CA LEU A 25 4.34 14.36 -3.94
C LEU A 25 5.85 14.55 -4.08
N LEU A 26 6.29 15.22 -5.15
CA LEU A 26 7.72 15.52 -5.36
C LEU A 26 8.25 16.47 -4.30
N LYS A 27 7.49 17.52 -3.97
CA LYS A 27 7.86 18.48 -2.92
C LYS A 27 8.07 17.80 -1.57
N ALA A 28 7.15 16.95 -1.14
CA ALA A 28 7.27 16.20 0.12
C ALA A 28 8.52 15.29 0.13
N ALA A 29 8.84 14.67 -1.01
CA ALA A 29 10.07 13.90 -1.15
C ALA A 29 11.34 14.76 -1.03
N ASP A 30 11.32 15.97 -1.60
CA ASP A 30 12.45 16.91 -1.54
C ASP A 30 12.69 17.45 -0.13
N GLU A 31 11.61 17.77 0.57
CA GLU A 31 11.58 18.20 1.99
C GLU A 31 11.92 17.06 2.97
N ASN A 32 12.02 15.83 2.47
CA ASN A 32 12.33 14.63 3.25
C ASN A 32 11.27 14.34 4.34
N ASP A 33 10.02 14.73 4.10
CA ASP A 33 8.89 14.47 4.99
C ASP A 33 8.17 13.18 4.57
N THR A 34 8.36 12.12 5.37
CA THR A 34 7.85 10.79 5.03
C THR A 34 6.33 10.69 5.16
N ASP A 35 5.72 11.45 6.06
CA ASP A 35 4.28 11.35 6.27
C ASP A 35 3.53 12.19 5.23
N ASP A 36 4.01 13.39 4.93
CA ASP A 36 3.50 14.19 3.81
C ASP A 36 3.67 13.45 2.47
N PHE A 37 4.78 12.71 2.29
CA PHE A 37 4.98 11.91 1.07
C PHE A 37 3.93 10.80 0.91
N LYS A 38 3.54 10.14 2.01
CA LYS A 38 2.48 9.11 1.97
C LYS A 38 1.13 9.74 1.65
N GLU A 39 0.78 10.82 2.32
CA GLU A 39 -0.50 11.52 2.10
C GLU A 39 -0.61 12.08 0.67
N ALA A 40 0.49 12.65 0.14
CA ALA A 40 0.56 13.11 -1.23
C ALA A 40 0.47 11.96 -2.23
N LEU A 41 1.04 10.80 -1.94
CA LEU A 41 0.96 9.62 -2.80
C LEU A 41 -0.47 9.10 -2.89
N GLU A 42 -1.16 9.02 -1.75
CA GLU A 42 -2.58 8.65 -1.70
C GLU A 42 -3.45 9.66 -2.43
N SER A 43 -3.16 10.96 -2.28
CA SER A 43 -3.86 12.04 -2.97
C SER A 43 -3.67 11.95 -4.48
N TYR A 44 -2.45 11.68 -4.94
CA TYR A 44 -2.13 11.45 -6.34
C TYR A 44 -2.90 10.24 -6.89
N ALA A 45 -2.84 9.10 -6.20
CA ALA A 45 -3.58 7.89 -6.59
C ALA A 45 -5.10 8.11 -6.71
N LYS A 46 -5.68 8.96 -5.84
CA LYS A 46 -7.12 9.32 -5.90
C LYS A 46 -7.49 10.12 -7.15
N VAL A 47 -6.59 10.95 -7.66
CA VAL A 47 -6.84 11.76 -8.86
C VAL A 47 -6.40 11.08 -10.16
N THR A 48 -5.62 10.00 -10.07
CA THR A 48 -5.18 9.13 -11.19
C THR A 48 -5.52 7.64 -10.93
N PRO A 49 -6.81 7.25 -10.91
CA PRO A 49 -7.24 5.90 -10.53
C PRO A 49 -6.72 4.77 -11.44
N GLU A 50 -6.29 5.10 -12.66
CA GLU A 50 -5.65 4.20 -13.62
C GLU A 50 -4.19 3.87 -13.29
N GLU A 51 -3.54 4.67 -12.45
CA GLU A 51 -2.15 4.47 -12.07
C GLU A 51 -2.01 3.35 -11.03
N THR A 52 -0.97 2.54 -11.17
CA THR A 52 -0.63 1.46 -10.25
C THR A 52 0.64 1.81 -9.48
N PHE A 53 0.95 1.06 -8.43
CA PHE A 53 2.24 1.22 -7.75
C PHE A 53 3.44 1.11 -8.71
N VAL A 54 3.35 0.24 -9.72
CA VAL A 54 4.39 0.04 -10.74
C VAL A 54 4.58 1.30 -11.60
N THR A 55 3.50 1.89 -12.09
CA THR A 55 3.57 3.05 -12.98
C THR A 55 4.01 4.30 -12.21
N ILE A 56 3.54 4.48 -10.97
CA ILE A 56 3.97 5.58 -10.11
C ILE A 56 5.46 5.46 -9.75
N GLU A 57 5.92 4.27 -9.34
CA GLU A 57 7.35 4.06 -9.02
C GLU A 57 8.26 4.33 -10.23
N LYS A 58 7.83 3.95 -11.44
CA LYS A 58 8.54 4.30 -12.68
C LYS A 58 8.61 5.82 -12.87
N LYS A 59 7.50 6.55 -12.67
CA LYS A 59 7.48 8.01 -12.76
C LYS A 59 8.40 8.67 -11.73
N LEU A 60 8.41 8.21 -10.48
CA LEU A 60 9.28 8.72 -9.42
C LEU A 60 10.77 8.56 -9.79
N ARG A 61 11.13 7.42 -10.39
CA ARG A 61 12.49 7.15 -10.88
C ARG A 61 12.85 8.03 -12.07
N SER A 62 11.96 8.16 -13.05
CA SER A 62 12.18 9.04 -14.22
C SER A 62 12.32 10.50 -13.84
N ALA A 63 11.62 10.95 -12.79
CA ALA A 63 11.74 12.29 -12.23
C ALA A 63 12.96 12.48 -11.32
N ASN A 64 13.80 11.45 -11.13
CA ASN A 64 14.93 11.45 -10.20
C ASN A 64 14.53 11.87 -8.76
N SER A 65 13.30 11.56 -8.34
CA SER A 65 12.81 11.87 -6.99
C SER A 65 13.62 11.12 -5.92
N LYS A 66 13.69 11.64 -4.70
CA LYS A 66 14.20 10.91 -3.52
C LYS A 66 13.22 9.83 -3.05
N GLY A 67 11.93 10.01 -3.32
CA GLY A 67 10.88 9.09 -2.87
C GLY A 67 10.79 7.82 -3.69
N ARG A 68 10.47 6.71 -3.02
CA ARG A 68 10.32 5.38 -3.60
C ARG A 68 9.12 4.67 -3.00
N ILE A 69 8.53 3.75 -3.75
CA ILE A 69 7.58 2.76 -3.25
C ILE A 69 8.31 1.41 -3.26
N ILE A 70 8.53 0.84 -2.08
CA ILE A 70 9.26 -0.42 -1.93
C ILE A 70 8.31 -1.52 -1.45
N SER A 71 8.37 -2.67 -2.11
CA SER A 71 7.63 -3.86 -1.72
C SER A 71 8.40 -4.67 -0.68
N PHE A 72 7.68 -5.06 0.36
CA PHE A 72 8.18 -5.97 1.39
C PHE A 72 7.35 -7.24 1.45
N GLU A 73 8.01 -8.38 1.51
CA GLU A 73 7.37 -9.65 1.87
C GLU A 73 7.12 -9.69 3.38
N ARG A 74 5.90 -10.07 3.75
CA ARG A 74 5.52 -10.34 5.14
C ARG A 74 5.07 -11.80 5.21
N PRO A 75 5.77 -12.65 5.98
CA PRO A 75 5.40 -14.06 6.10
C PRO A 75 3.97 -14.28 6.57
N GLU A 76 3.46 -13.36 7.40
CA GLU A 76 2.10 -13.38 7.90
C GLU A 76 1.49 -11.98 7.88
N ILE A 77 0.31 -11.85 7.28
CA ILE A 77 -0.53 -10.66 7.39
C ILE A 77 -1.50 -10.90 8.55
N PRO A 78 -1.56 -10.02 9.56
CA PRO A 78 -2.49 -10.19 10.67
C PRO A 78 -3.93 -10.37 10.19
N LEU A 79 -4.70 -11.23 10.85
CA LEU A 79 -6.10 -11.53 10.47
C LEU A 79 -6.99 -10.28 10.42
N THR A 80 -6.67 -9.25 11.22
CA THR A 80 -7.37 -7.96 11.29
C THR A 80 -6.90 -6.96 10.23
N LYS A 81 -5.97 -7.35 9.36
CA LYS A 81 -5.44 -6.53 8.28
C LYS A 81 -5.74 -7.17 6.93
N VAL A 82 -5.67 -6.34 5.89
CA VAL A 82 -5.73 -6.75 4.50
C VAL A 82 -4.82 -5.84 3.69
N LEU A 83 -4.21 -6.40 2.65
CA LEU A 83 -3.42 -5.64 1.69
C LEU A 83 -4.31 -5.24 0.51
N VAL A 84 -4.34 -3.95 0.21
CA VAL A 84 -5.22 -3.36 -0.80
C VAL A 84 -4.40 -2.54 -1.78
N ASP A 85 -4.53 -2.79 -3.09
CA ASP A 85 -3.90 -1.93 -4.10
C ASP A 85 -4.64 -0.59 -4.28
N LEU A 86 -4.09 0.29 -5.12
CA LEU A 86 -4.66 1.61 -5.38
C LEU A 86 -6.07 1.55 -6.02
N GLN A 87 -6.40 0.44 -6.67
CA GLN A 87 -7.70 0.18 -7.30
C GLN A 87 -8.72 -0.41 -6.33
N GLY A 88 -8.31 -0.77 -5.10
CA GLY A 88 -9.16 -1.39 -4.09
C GLY A 88 -9.20 -2.93 -4.16
N ASN A 89 -8.37 -3.57 -4.97
CA ASN A 89 -8.28 -5.03 -5.01
C ASN A 89 -7.49 -5.55 -3.81
N THR A 90 -7.96 -6.66 -3.25
CA THR A 90 -7.33 -7.34 -2.12
C THR A 90 -6.44 -8.51 -2.58
N ASN A 91 -6.09 -9.43 -1.66
CA ASN A 91 -5.31 -10.64 -1.93
C ASN A 91 -3.89 -10.37 -2.46
N LYS A 92 -3.29 -9.25 -2.04
CA LYS A 92 -1.91 -8.92 -2.39
C LYS A 92 -0.93 -9.68 -1.51
N ARG A 93 0.22 -10.07 -2.07
CA ARG A 93 1.29 -10.78 -1.36
C ARG A 93 2.22 -9.85 -0.61
N TYR A 94 2.53 -8.69 -1.20
CA TYR A 94 3.58 -7.80 -0.70
C TYR A 94 3.02 -6.49 -0.14
N VAL A 95 3.70 -5.93 0.86
CA VAL A 95 3.34 -4.64 1.44
C VAL A 95 4.05 -3.53 0.67
N ALA A 96 3.27 -2.67 0.00
CA ALA A 96 3.79 -1.43 -0.58
C ALA A 96 4.10 -0.44 0.54
N THR A 97 5.33 0.08 0.57
CA THR A 97 5.79 1.03 1.58
C THR A 97 6.41 2.24 0.90
N PRO A 98 5.75 3.42 0.97
CA PRO A 98 6.35 4.68 0.54
C PRO A 98 7.50 5.04 1.49
N THR A 99 8.65 5.41 0.94
CA THR A 99 9.84 5.72 1.73
C THR A 99 10.71 6.77 1.05
N LEU A 100 11.34 7.60 1.87
CA LEU A 100 12.39 8.55 1.47
C LEU A 100 13.78 8.06 1.88
N VAL A 101 13.85 6.92 2.59
CA VAL A 101 15.09 6.32 3.05
C VAL A 101 15.59 5.35 1.98
N HIS A 102 16.86 5.49 1.60
CA HIS A 102 17.46 4.57 0.65
C HIS A 102 17.38 3.12 1.19
N PRO A 103 16.90 2.14 0.41
CA PRO A 103 16.66 0.78 0.91
C PRO A 103 17.89 0.08 1.52
N THR A 104 19.11 0.41 1.06
CA THR A 104 20.36 -0.10 1.65
C THR A 104 20.59 0.34 3.10
N ARG A 105 19.94 1.42 3.54
CA ARG A 105 19.93 1.90 4.94
C ARG A 105 18.88 1.18 5.80
N LEU A 106 18.18 0.19 5.24
CA LEU A 106 17.25 -0.68 5.95
C LEU A 106 17.84 -2.12 6.01
N PRO A 107 18.98 -2.35 6.71
CA PRO A 107 19.64 -3.66 6.71
C PRO A 107 18.76 -4.74 7.35
N ARG A 108 17.92 -4.37 8.34
CA ARG A 108 16.97 -5.25 9.01
C ARG A 108 15.84 -5.76 8.10
N THR A 109 15.68 -5.19 6.91
CA THR A 109 14.64 -5.60 5.95
C THR A 109 15.22 -6.28 4.71
N SER A 110 16.54 -6.51 4.66
CA SER A 110 17.24 -7.11 3.51
C SER A 110 16.70 -8.48 3.10
N GLY A 111 16.30 -9.33 4.05
CA GLY A 111 15.72 -10.65 3.76
C GLY A 111 14.26 -10.63 3.32
N ASN A 112 13.60 -9.47 3.35
CA ASN A 112 12.15 -9.35 3.20
C ASN A 112 11.78 -8.26 2.20
N ARG A 113 12.73 -7.74 1.43
CA ARG A 113 12.53 -6.67 0.44
C ARG A 113 13.12 -7.11 -0.88
N ALA A 114 12.61 -6.54 -1.97
CA ALA A 114 13.22 -6.75 -3.28
C ALA A 114 14.71 -6.35 -3.29
N ASN A 115 15.53 -7.17 -3.94
CA ASN A 115 16.98 -7.04 -4.05
C ASN A 115 17.40 -5.92 -5.00
N GLY A 116 16.49 -5.43 -5.86
CA GLY A 116 16.77 -4.36 -6.81
C GLY A 116 15.53 -3.73 -7.41
N PRO A 117 15.69 -2.70 -8.26
CA PRO A 117 14.60 -1.97 -8.90
C PRO A 117 13.64 -2.87 -9.71
N GLU A 118 14.18 -3.74 -10.57
CA GLU A 118 13.37 -4.65 -11.40
C GLU A 118 12.51 -5.61 -10.57
N GLU A 119 13.11 -6.28 -9.57
CA GLU A 119 12.37 -7.17 -8.67
C GLU A 119 11.34 -6.39 -7.86
N ASN A 120 11.66 -5.17 -7.44
CA ASN A 120 10.71 -4.30 -6.75
C ASN A 120 9.50 -3.99 -7.63
N LEU A 121 9.71 -3.65 -8.91
CA LEU A 121 8.60 -3.40 -9.84
C LEU A 121 7.74 -4.66 -10.05
N GLN A 122 8.34 -5.84 -10.10
CA GLN A 122 7.60 -7.11 -10.17
C GLN A 122 6.75 -7.33 -8.91
N TRP A 123 7.32 -7.11 -7.72
CA TRP A 123 6.60 -7.27 -6.45
C TRP A 123 5.51 -6.20 -6.28
N LEU A 124 5.73 -4.98 -6.76
CA LEU A 124 4.74 -3.89 -6.72
C LEU A 124 3.46 -4.23 -7.49
N ALA A 125 3.54 -5.07 -8.53
CA ALA A 125 2.36 -5.55 -9.26
C ALA A 125 1.43 -6.40 -8.38
N ASP A 126 1.97 -7.05 -7.35
CA ASP A 126 1.24 -7.85 -6.35
C ASP A 126 1.36 -7.24 -4.94
N SER A 127 1.43 -5.91 -4.88
CA SER A 127 1.52 -5.17 -3.62
C SER A 127 0.24 -4.45 -3.25
N GLY A 128 0.03 -4.27 -1.95
CA GLY A 128 -1.03 -3.45 -1.39
C GLY A 128 -0.56 -2.64 -0.18
N PHE A 129 -1.28 -1.57 0.14
CA PHE A 129 -1.19 -0.92 1.44
C PHE A 129 -1.85 -1.79 2.50
N MET A 130 -1.22 -1.87 3.67
CA MET A 130 -1.77 -2.59 4.81
C MET A 130 -2.79 -1.71 5.52
N VAL A 131 -4.05 -2.12 5.47
CA VAL A 131 -5.18 -1.40 6.07
C VAL A 131 -5.94 -2.30 7.04
N ASP A 132 -6.75 -1.71 7.90
CA ASP A 132 -7.66 -2.46 8.77
C ASP A 132 -8.72 -3.18 7.93
N ASP A 133 -8.83 -4.50 8.16
CA ASP A 133 -9.91 -5.30 7.61
C ASP A 133 -11.10 -5.27 8.58
N ARG A 134 -12.21 -4.72 8.11
CA ARG A 134 -13.46 -4.62 8.88
C ARG A 134 -14.33 -5.88 8.78
N SER A 135 -13.86 -6.90 8.08
CA SER A 135 -14.54 -8.19 7.97
C SER A 135 -14.54 -8.90 9.33
N PRO A 136 -15.64 -9.56 9.72
CA PRO A 136 -15.68 -10.34 10.95
C PRO A 136 -14.66 -11.48 10.89
N VAL A 137 -13.85 -11.60 11.94
CA VAL A 137 -12.85 -12.65 12.11
C VAL A 137 -13.29 -13.61 13.21
N CYS A 138 -13.24 -14.90 12.93
CA CYS A 138 -13.40 -15.93 13.93
C CYS A 138 -12.01 -16.34 14.43
N PHE A 139 -11.71 -16.03 15.68
CA PHE A 139 -10.41 -16.37 16.28
C PHE A 139 -10.28 -17.85 16.63
N ASN A 140 -11.38 -18.62 16.58
CA ASN A 140 -11.36 -20.06 16.77
C ASN A 140 -10.79 -20.79 15.53
N CYS A 141 -11.38 -20.59 14.35
CA CYS A 141 -10.92 -21.22 13.10
C CYS A 141 -9.95 -20.35 12.30
N LYS A 142 -9.65 -19.12 12.74
CA LYS A 142 -8.78 -18.13 12.08
C LYS A 142 -9.23 -17.77 10.65
N ARG A 143 -10.53 -17.82 10.37
CA ARG A 143 -11.12 -17.47 9.06
C ARG A 143 -11.94 -16.17 9.15
N LYS A 144 -12.06 -15.49 8.01
CA LYS A 144 -12.92 -14.31 7.82
C LYS A 144 -14.34 -14.75 7.44
N GLY A 145 -15.34 -13.91 7.76
CA GLY A 145 -16.74 -14.08 7.35
C GLY A 145 -17.74 -14.38 8.47
N HIS A 146 -17.26 -14.63 9.70
CA HIS A 146 -18.11 -14.81 10.89
C HIS A 146 -17.32 -14.48 12.17
N ILE A 147 -18.01 -14.28 13.30
CA ILE A 147 -17.38 -14.09 14.62
C ILE A 147 -17.45 -15.39 15.45
N THR A 148 -16.56 -15.52 16.43
CA THR A 148 -16.42 -16.70 17.31
C THR A 148 -17.73 -17.18 17.95
N LYS A 149 -18.67 -16.27 18.23
CA LYS A 149 -19.95 -16.59 18.90
C LYS A 149 -20.87 -17.50 18.05
N TYR A 150 -20.70 -17.53 16.73
CA TYR A 150 -21.55 -18.31 15.84
C TYR A 150 -20.95 -19.71 15.58
N LEU A 151 -21.12 -20.62 16.53
CA LEU A 151 -20.61 -22.00 16.46
C LEU A 151 -21.14 -22.77 15.24
N ASN A 152 -22.40 -22.53 14.84
CA ASN A 152 -23.05 -23.27 13.75
C ASN A 152 -22.50 -22.96 12.35
N VAL A 153 -21.64 -21.94 12.20
CA VAL A 153 -20.99 -21.55 10.92
C VAL A 153 -19.47 -21.69 10.98
N CYS A 154 -18.92 -22.05 12.13
CA CYS A 154 -17.49 -22.27 12.30
C CYS A 154 -17.20 -23.77 12.03
N PRO A 155 -16.61 -24.14 10.89
CA PRO A 155 -16.13 -25.50 10.71
C PRO A 155 -15.01 -25.72 11.74
N LEU A 156 -15.26 -26.58 12.71
CA LEU A 156 -14.26 -27.07 13.66
C LEU A 156 -13.19 -27.87 12.92
#